data_AF-A0A0C9ZTJ8-F1
#
_entry.id   AF-A0A0C9ZTJ8-F1
#
_cell.length_a   1.000
_cell.length_b   1.000
_cell.length_c   1.000
_cell.angle_alpha   90.00
_cell.angle_beta   90.00
_cell.angle_gamma   90.00
#
_symmetry.space_group_name_H-M   'P 1'
#
loop_
_entity.id
_entity.type
_entity.pdbx_description
1 polymer ?
#
loop_
_entity_poly.entity_id
_entity_poly.type
_entity_poly.pdbx_seq_one_letter_code
_entity_poly.pdbx_strand_id
1 'polypeptide(L)'
;MSLVYITAIEGHVPKDVVCTFQAFLEFCCLVWQGVITEQTLTEIDDVLRHFHLFCKVFWNAGVIDYFSLPQQCAMKHYHYLIFQFGAPNGLCSSITESKHIKAVK
;
A
#
# COMPACT_ATOMS: atom_id res chain seq x y z
N MET A 1 6.44 -13.25 -0.99
CA MET A 1 5.34 -13.44 -1.98
C MET A 1 5.37 -12.40 -3.11
N SER A 2 6.03 -11.26 -2.92
CA SER A 2 6.04 -10.10 -3.82
C SER A 2 6.81 -10.28 -5.14
N LEU A 3 7.91 -11.06 -5.13
CA LEU A 3 8.79 -11.23 -6.31
C LEU A 3 8.11 -11.93 -7.50
N VAL A 4 7.23 -12.91 -7.24
CA VAL A 4 6.57 -13.70 -8.31
C VAL A 4 5.65 -12.83 -9.17
N TYR A 5 4.98 -11.85 -8.57
CA TYR A 5 4.11 -10.94 -9.30
C TYR A 5 4.91 -9.92 -10.13
N ILE A 6 6.02 -9.41 -9.59
CA ILE A 6 6.88 -8.45 -10.27
C ILE A 6 7.53 -9.08 -11.50
N THR A 7 8.07 -10.30 -11.38
CA THR A 7 8.69 -10.99 -12.53
C THR A 7 7.68 -11.36 -13.61
N ALA A 8 6.41 -11.55 -13.27
CA ALA A 8 5.36 -11.85 -14.26
C ALA A 8 5.01 -10.64 -15.14
N ILE A 9 5.13 -9.42 -14.62
CA ILE A 9 4.84 -8.18 -15.37
C ILE A 9 6.09 -7.56 -16.00
N GLU A 10 7.27 -7.93 -15.51
CA GLU A 10 8.54 -7.45 -16.04
C GLU A 10 8.67 -7.79 -17.54
N GLY A 11 9.10 -6.80 -18.34
CA GLY A 11 9.18 -6.91 -19.79
C GLY A 11 7.85 -6.74 -20.57
N HIS A 12 6.71 -6.75 -19.88
CA HIS A 12 5.38 -6.61 -20.51
C HIS A 12 4.76 -5.23 -20.32
N VAL A 13 5.18 -4.49 -19.30
CA VAL A 13 4.70 -3.13 -18.99
C VAL A 13 5.88 -2.15 -18.91
N PRO A 14 5.63 -0.83 -19.04
CA PRO A 14 6.66 0.18 -18.82
C PRO A 14 7.34 0.00 -17.46
N LYS A 15 8.64 0.28 -17.40
CA LYS A 15 9.45 0.12 -16.18
C LYS A 15 8.84 0.85 -14.98
N ASP A 16 8.30 2.05 -15.19
CA ASP A 16 7.68 2.85 -14.13
C ASP A 16 6.43 2.19 -13.53
N VAL A 17 5.70 1.39 -14.32
CA VAL A 17 4.58 0.58 -13.83
C VAL A 17 5.10 -0.51 -12.89
N VAL A 18 6.17 -1.22 -13.29
CA VAL A 18 6.83 -2.22 -12.43
C VAL A 18 7.31 -1.59 -11.12
N CYS A 19 7.97 -0.43 -11.19
CA CYS A 19 8.42 0.32 -10.02
C CYS A 19 7.26 0.76 -9.11
N THR A 20 6.11 1.12 -9.68
CA THR A 20 4.92 1.46 -8.88
C THR A 20 4.41 0.25 -8.09
N PHE A 21 4.27 -0.90 -8.74
CA PHE A 21 3.83 -2.13 -8.07
C PHE A 21 4.85 -2.62 -7.04
N GLN A 22 6.14 -2.49 -7.32
CA GLN A 22 7.20 -2.81 -6.37
C GLN A 22 7.08 -1.97 -5.11
N ALA A 23 7.01 -0.63 -5.24
CA ALA A 23 6.87 0.27 -4.10
C ALA A 23 5.59 -0.02 -3.30
N PHE A 24 4.47 -0.32 -3.98
CA PHE A 24 3.24 -0.68 -3.30
C PHE A 24 3.37 -1.99 -2.48
N LEU A 25 3.95 -3.03 -3.06
CA LEU A 25 4.13 -4.32 -2.38
C LEU A 25 5.12 -4.22 -1.22
N GLU A 26 6.18 -3.43 -1.38
CA GLU A 26 7.15 -3.14 -0.33
C GLU A 26 6.49 -2.43 0.85
N PHE A 27 5.64 -1.42 0.58
CA PHE A 27 4.82 -0.78 1.61
C PHE A 27 3.95 -1.80 2.36
N CYS A 28 3.24 -2.67 1.64
CA CYS A 28 2.41 -3.71 2.26
C CYS A 28 3.24 -4.64 3.16
N CYS A 29 4.45 -5.02 2.73
CA CYS A 29 5.35 -5.84 3.53
C CYS A 29 5.81 -5.14 4.81
N LEU A 30 6.14 -3.84 4.75
CA LEU A 30 6.57 -3.06 5.91
C LEU A 30 5.44 -2.88 6.92
N VAL A 31 4.23 -2.56 6.47
CA VAL A 31 3.07 -2.33 7.32
C VAL A 31 2.55 -3.63 7.97
N TRP A 32 2.78 -4.80 7.34
CA TRP A 32 2.43 -6.10 7.92
C TRP A 32 3.44 -6.63 8.94
N GLN A 33 4.54 -5.94 9.20
CA GLN A 33 5.48 -6.35 10.24
C GLN A 33 4.81 -6.27 11.62
N GLY A 34 4.93 -7.33 12.42
CA GLY A 34 4.36 -7.38 13.78
C GLY A 34 5.08 -6.48 14.79
N VAL A 35 6.23 -5.91 14.41
CA VAL A 35 6.97 -4.90 15.17
C VAL A 35 7.38 -3.83 14.19
N ILE A 36 6.92 -2.60 14.42
CA ILE A 36 7.29 -1.44 13.60
C ILE A 36 8.21 -0.56 14.44
N THR A 37 9.42 -0.34 13.93
CA THR A 37 10.44 0.52 14.56
C THR A 37 10.45 1.91 13.92
N GLU A 38 11.15 2.87 14.53
CA GLU A 38 11.36 4.19 13.91
C GLU A 38 12.05 4.10 12.54
N GLN A 39 12.94 3.12 12.36
CA GLN A 39 13.55 2.83 11.07
C GLN A 39 12.49 2.35 10.06
N THR A 40 11.62 1.41 10.45
CA THR A 40 10.52 0.92 9.62
C THR A 40 9.56 2.05 9.22
N LEU A 41 9.30 3.02 10.10
CA LEU A 41 8.49 4.21 9.79
C LEU A 41 9.16 5.09 8.73
N THR A 42 10.48 5.27 8.82
CA THR A 42 11.26 5.99 7.81
C THR A 42 11.21 5.28 6.46
N GLU A 43 11.35 3.95 6.45
CA GLU A 43 11.24 3.12 5.26
C GLU A 43 9.83 3.20 4.64
N ILE A 44 8.77 3.21 5.47
CA ILE A 44 7.39 3.41 5.01
C ILE A 44 7.25 4.75 4.29
N ASP A 45 7.75 5.85 4.87
CA ASP A 45 7.67 7.17 4.25
C ASP A 45 8.41 7.25 2.91
N ASP A 46 9.61 6.66 2.83
CA ASP A 46 10.40 6.65 1.60
C ASP A 46 9.76 5.79 0.50
N VAL A 47 9.23 4.63 0.85
CA VAL A 47 8.49 3.78 -0.09
C VAL A 47 7.21 4.46 -0.56
N LEU A 48 6.50 5.21 0.31
CA LEU A 48 5.35 6.01 -0.09
C LEU A 48 5.72 7.13 -1.07
N ARG A 49 6.86 7.80 -0.85
CA ARG A 49 7.38 8.81 -1.80
C ARG A 49 7.68 8.18 -3.15
N HIS A 50 8.33 7.02 -3.18
CA HIS A 50 8.59 6.29 -4.42
C HIS A 50 7.31 5.87 -5.12
N PHE A 51 6.34 5.32 -4.38
CA PHE A 51 5.03 4.97 -4.93
C PHE A 51 4.35 6.17 -5.60
N HIS A 52 4.29 7.32 -4.92
CA HIS A 52 3.70 8.54 -5.48
C HIS A 52 4.45 9.09 -6.69
N LEU A 53 5.77 8.93 -6.74
CA LEU A 53 6.59 9.34 -7.88
C LEU A 53 6.23 8.52 -9.12
N PHE A 54 6.25 7.18 -9.00
CA PHE A 54 6.02 6.28 -10.12
C PHE A 54 4.55 6.19 -10.54
N CYS A 55 3.61 6.37 -9.60
CA CYS A 55 2.16 6.43 -9.90
C CYS A 55 1.81 7.46 -11.00
N LYS A 56 2.60 8.52 -11.16
CA LYS A 56 2.41 9.52 -12.22
C LYS A 56 2.40 8.90 -13.63
N VAL A 57 2.98 7.71 -13.82
CA VAL A 57 2.93 6.98 -15.09
C VAL A 57 1.49 6.72 -15.55
N PHE A 58 0.57 6.40 -14.63
CA PHE A 58 -0.82 6.12 -14.97
C PHE A 58 -1.59 7.38 -15.34
N TRP A 59 -1.24 8.51 -14.71
CA TRP A 59 -1.75 9.82 -15.10
C TRP A 59 -1.27 10.21 -16.50
N ASN A 60 0.04 10.11 -16.74
CA ASN A 60 0.65 10.45 -18.03
C ASN A 60 0.15 9.57 -19.17
N ALA A 61 -0.16 8.31 -18.89
CA ALA A 61 -0.75 7.39 -19.85
C ALA A 61 -2.27 7.60 -20.06
N GLY A 62 -2.91 8.53 -19.33
CA GLY A 62 -4.34 8.79 -19.41
C GLY A 62 -5.21 7.64 -18.92
N VAL A 63 -4.66 6.74 -18.10
CA VAL A 63 -5.34 5.54 -17.60
C VAL A 63 -6.27 5.89 -16.44
N ILE A 64 -5.94 6.94 -15.67
CA ILE A 64 -6.64 7.32 -14.44
C ILE A 64 -6.84 8.84 -14.39
N ASP A 65 -8.09 9.28 -14.21
CA ASP A 65 -8.47 10.70 -14.07
C ASP A 65 -8.24 11.25 -12.66
N TYR A 66 -8.17 10.38 -11.64
CA TYR A 66 -7.88 10.75 -10.25
C TYR A 66 -7.42 9.54 -9.42
N PHE A 67 -6.46 9.75 -8.52
CA PHE A 67 -6.07 8.75 -7.52
C PHE A 67 -6.99 8.81 -6.30
N SER A 68 -8.16 8.18 -6.40
CA SER A 68 -9.19 8.16 -5.33
C SER A 68 -9.52 6.75 -4.85
N LEU A 69 -8.58 5.80 -4.92
CA LEU A 69 -8.79 4.49 -4.31
C LEU A 69 -8.74 4.67 -2.78
N PRO A 70 -9.81 4.31 -2.03
CA PRO A 70 -9.90 4.57 -0.59
C PRO A 70 -8.68 4.06 0.19
N GLN A 71 -8.13 2.92 -0.22
CA GLN A 71 -6.95 2.32 0.39
C GLN A 71 -5.66 3.07 0.05
N GLN A 72 -5.53 3.64 -1.16
CA GLN A 72 -4.33 4.41 -1.57
C GLN A 72 -4.28 5.80 -0.94
N CYS A 73 -5.44 6.44 -0.73
CA CYS A 73 -5.52 7.70 0.01
C CYS A 73 -5.17 7.51 1.48
N ALA A 74 -5.58 6.39 2.08
CA ALA A 74 -5.25 6.07 3.47
C ALA A 74 -3.75 5.85 3.71
N MET A 75 -2.98 5.43 2.70
CA MET A 75 -1.55 5.13 2.80
C MET A 75 -0.73 6.29 3.42
N LYS A 76 -1.04 7.54 3.08
CA LYS A 76 -0.35 8.74 3.62
C LYS A 76 -0.52 8.92 5.13
N HIS A 77 -1.54 8.31 5.71
CA HIS A 77 -1.84 8.41 7.13
C HIS A 77 -1.24 7.28 7.95
N TYR A 78 -0.63 6.26 7.33
CA TYR A 78 -0.15 5.08 8.05
C TYR A 78 0.93 5.40 9.09
N HIS A 79 1.91 6.24 8.78
CA HIS A 79 2.92 6.65 9.75
C HIS A 79 2.26 7.28 11.00
N TYR A 80 1.38 8.26 10.79
CA TYR A 80 0.64 8.89 11.89
C TYR A 80 -0.21 7.89 12.67
N LEU A 81 -0.90 6.98 12.00
CA LEU A 81 -1.76 5.97 12.63
C LEU A 81 -0.94 4.95 13.42
N ILE A 82 0.22 4.52 12.91
CA ILE A 82 1.11 3.59 13.62
C ILE A 82 1.70 4.26 14.87
N PHE A 83 2.07 5.53 14.79
CA PHE A 83 2.55 6.28 15.94
C PHE A 83 1.49 6.40 17.05
N GLN A 84 0.23 6.67 16.68
CA GLN A 84 -0.85 6.90 17.64
C GLN A 84 -1.44 5.61 18.21
N PHE A 85 -1.52 4.55 17.42
CA PHE A 85 -2.29 3.34 17.77
C PHE A 85 -1.45 2.07 17.82
N GLY A 86 -0.14 2.16 17.55
CA GLY A 86 0.76 1.03 17.44
C GLY A 86 0.65 0.32 16.09
N ALA A 87 1.46 -0.72 15.89
CA ALA A 87 1.43 -1.51 14.67
C ALA A 87 0.04 -2.14 14.49
N PRO A 88 -0.53 -2.11 13.27
CA PRO A 88 -1.70 -2.90 12.96
C PRO A 88 -1.23 -4.36 12.94
N ASN A 89 -1.28 -5.03 14.10
CA ASN A 89 -0.77 -6.40 14.33
C ASN A 89 -1.55 -7.49 13.55
N GLY A 90 -1.79 -7.28 12.26
CA GLY A 90 -2.73 -8.07 11.46
C GLY A 90 -4.19 -7.91 11.90
N LEU A 91 -4.49 -7.06 12.90
CA LEU A 91 -5.85 -6.71 13.30
C LEU A 91 -6.41 -5.76 12.24
N CYS A 92 -6.91 -6.36 11.17
CA CYS A 92 -7.58 -5.67 10.09
C CYS A 92 -8.74 -4.85 10.65
N SER A 93 -8.94 -3.63 10.15
CA SER A 93 -10.15 -2.84 10.39
C SER A 93 -11.43 -3.59 9.98
N SER A 94 -11.29 -4.66 9.19
CA SER A 94 -12.38 -5.59 8.89
C SER A 94 -12.94 -6.30 10.12
N ILE A 95 -12.23 -6.40 11.26
CA ILE A 95 -12.80 -6.97 12.49
C ILE A 95 -13.97 -6.13 13.01
N THR A 96 -13.87 -4.80 12.92
CA THR A 96 -14.97 -3.90 13.25
C THR A 96 -16.02 -3.81 12.14
N GLU A 97 -15.63 -3.95 10.87
CA GLU A 97 -16.54 -3.94 9.71
C GLU A 97 -17.35 -5.24 9.58
N SER A 98 -16.81 -6.37 10.03
CA SER A 98 -17.46 -7.70 9.99
C SER A 98 -18.69 -7.80 10.91
N LYS A 99 -18.90 -6.85 11.82
CA LYS A 99 -20.12 -6.78 12.63
C LYS A 99 -21.36 -6.32 11.85
N HIS A 100 -21.23 -5.90 10.59
CA HIS A 100 -22.37 -5.47 9.77
C HIS A 100 -22.98 -6.56 8.88
N ILE A 101 -22.37 -7.76 8.76
CA ILE A 101 -23.03 -8.90 8.09
C ILE A 101 -24.00 -9.54 9.11
N LYS A 102 -25.18 -8.93 9.26
CA LYS A 102 -26.33 -9.66 9.80
C LYS A 102 -26.62 -10.81 8.85
N ALA A 103 -26.47 -12.04 9.33
CA ALA A 103 -27.04 -13.21 8.67
C ALA A 103 -28.55 -12.98 8.49
N VAL A 104 -28.96 -12.65 7.27
CA VAL A 104 -30.36 -12.72 6.87
C VAL A 104 -30.68 -14.20 6.77
N LYS A 105 -31.53 -14.65 7.69
CA LYS A 105 -32.16 -15.97 7.64
C LYS A 105 -33.46 -15.88 6.86
#